data_AF-A0A9E3FSD4-F1
#
_entry.id   AF-A0A9E3FSD4-F1
#
_cell.length_a   1.000
_cell.length_b   1.000
_cell.length_c   1.000
_cell.angle_alpha   90.00
_cell.angle_beta   90.00
_cell.angle_gamma   90.00
#
_symmetry.space_group_name_H-M   'P 1'
#
loop_
_entity.id
_entity.type
_entity.pdbx_description
1 polymer ?
#
loop_
_entity_poly.entity_id
_entity_poly.type
_entity_poly.pdbx_seq_one_letter_code
_entity_poly.pdbx_strand_id
1 'polypeptide(L)'
;MTMSNRELLNRYGPSGEYLFNGTSISDILYNQERQAGNAPTSINDDELLNTPTDDLVNRLVAQFSIEVPVLDRAGAWVDSSEGPVAVRDYWSRGVEPGYTVLGTILRLSVPFSGDAEAFGIQPSTFTSGPPRARVTQGSIVIAYSAVDLKPQQARTELDGVIDNIEKHLGWLRQSVDPFNEKLKTVLRTAVEARKTKVLKDRNSIAALGFNLKVRPDAPKTYVAPVKRKPVGIQTSKAVAPFKPEPVLDEETYKHILKIMEGMAHVMERSPSAFETMGEEALRQHFLVQLNGQFEGAAQVKPSTTPVRPTSSSGKKTATSLSLSASSGVERRRFSTRSPNC
;
A
#
# COMPACT_ATOMS: atom_id res chain seq x y z
N MET A 1 -34.72 -16.25 -35.74
CA MET A 1 -33.36 -16.77 -35.53
C MET A 1 -33.41 -17.72 -34.35
N THR A 2 -33.49 -19.02 -34.62
CA THR A 2 -33.50 -20.08 -33.60
C THR A 2 -32.07 -20.29 -33.13
N MET A 3 -31.78 -20.02 -31.85
CA MET A 3 -30.46 -20.29 -31.28
C MET A 3 -30.16 -21.80 -31.35
N SER A 4 -28.92 -22.16 -31.66
CA SER A 4 -28.52 -23.57 -31.70
C SER A 4 -28.54 -24.18 -30.29
N ASN A 5 -28.79 -25.49 -30.17
CA ASN A 5 -28.76 -26.18 -28.87
C ASN A 5 -27.43 -25.98 -28.12
N ARG A 6 -26.31 -25.85 -28.84
CA ARG A 6 -25.00 -25.57 -28.25
C ARG A 6 -24.93 -24.17 -27.63
N GLU A 7 -25.51 -23.16 -28.28
CA GLU A 7 -25.58 -21.79 -27.74
C GLU A 7 -26.53 -21.70 -26.54
N LEU A 8 -27.66 -22.42 -26.59
CA LEU A 8 -28.59 -22.52 -25.48
C LEU A 8 -27.96 -23.20 -24.26
N LEU A 9 -27.18 -24.27 -24.47
CA LEU A 9 -26.45 -24.95 -23.40
C LEU A 9 -25.25 -24.14 -22.88
N ASN A 10 -24.55 -23.37 -23.70
CA ASN A 10 -23.51 -22.47 -23.20
C ASN A 10 -24.09 -21.29 -22.39
N ARG A 11 -25.28 -20.82 -22.77
CA ARG A 11 -25.95 -19.68 -22.13
C ARG A 11 -26.70 -20.06 -20.85
N TYR A 12 -27.29 -21.25 -20.81
CA TYR A 12 -28.17 -21.70 -19.72
C TYR A 12 -27.74 -23.02 -19.08
N GLY A 13 -26.93 -23.84 -19.74
CA GLY A 13 -26.50 -25.15 -19.24
C GLY A 13 -25.38 -25.08 -18.19
N PRO A 14 -25.05 -26.23 -17.57
CA PRO A 14 -24.07 -26.37 -16.49
C PRO A 14 -22.60 -26.25 -16.95
N SER A 15 -22.34 -25.67 -18.13
CA SER A 15 -21.00 -25.58 -18.72
C SER A 15 -20.15 -24.50 -18.05
N GLY A 16 -19.62 -24.83 -16.87
CA GLY A 16 -18.43 -24.17 -16.32
C GLY A 16 -17.16 -24.61 -17.06
N GLU A 17 -16.13 -23.77 -17.01
CA GLU A 17 -14.80 -24.14 -17.50
C GLU A 17 -14.14 -25.11 -16.52
N TYR A 18 -13.19 -25.92 -17.00
CA TYR A 18 -12.40 -26.75 -16.11
C TYR A 18 -11.46 -25.86 -15.28
N LEU A 19 -11.61 -25.94 -13.96
CA LEU A 19 -10.64 -25.34 -13.05
C LEU A 19 -9.42 -26.25 -12.93
N PHE A 20 -8.28 -25.68 -12.53
CA PHE A 20 -7.06 -26.40 -12.21
C PHE A 20 -6.47 -27.24 -13.37
N ASN A 21 -6.68 -26.80 -14.61
CA ASN A 21 -6.24 -27.48 -15.83
C ASN A 21 -5.32 -26.62 -16.73
N GLY A 22 -4.81 -25.50 -16.21
CA GLY A 22 -3.88 -24.63 -16.92
C GLY A 22 -2.43 -24.99 -16.63
N THR A 23 -1.62 -23.97 -16.37
CA THR A 23 -0.17 -24.13 -16.13
C THR A 23 0.09 -24.88 -14.82
N SER A 24 1.11 -25.74 -14.82
CA SER A 24 1.57 -26.46 -13.63
C SER A 24 2.07 -25.51 -12.56
N ILE A 25 1.70 -25.75 -11.30
CA ILE A 25 2.20 -24.98 -10.15
C ILE A 25 3.73 -25.00 -10.10
N SER A 26 4.37 -26.11 -10.44
CA SER A 26 5.83 -26.23 -10.42
C SER A 26 6.51 -25.22 -11.35
N ASP A 27 5.95 -25.02 -12.55
CA ASP A 27 6.51 -24.07 -13.52
C ASP A 27 6.30 -22.63 -13.06
N ILE A 28 5.15 -22.34 -12.45
CA ILE A 28 4.86 -21.02 -11.88
C ILE A 28 5.83 -20.71 -10.74
N LEU A 29 5.99 -21.62 -9.78
CA LEU A 29 6.91 -21.44 -8.66
C LEU A 29 8.36 -21.25 -9.14
N TYR A 30 8.79 -22.04 -10.12
CA TYR A 30 10.13 -21.90 -10.72
C TYR A 30 10.34 -20.54 -11.39
N ASN A 31 9.38 -20.11 -12.21
CA ASN A 31 9.46 -18.80 -12.87
C ASN A 31 9.42 -17.65 -11.85
N GLN A 32 8.58 -17.77 -10.82
CA GLN A 32 8.46 -16.79 -9.75
C GLN A 32 9.76 -16.68 -8.94
N GLU A 33 10.40 -17.80 -8.60
CA GLU A 33 11.69 -17.83 -7.91
C GLU A 33 12.78 -17.15 -8.74
N ARG A 34 12.84 -17.44 -10.05
CA ARG A 34 13.80 -16.79 -10.96
C ARG A 34 13.57 -15.29 -11.07
N GLN A 35 12.33 -14.85 -11.16
CA GLN A 35 12.02 -13.41 -11.21
C GLN A 35 12.35 -12.73 -9.88
N ALA A 36 11.98 -13.34 -8.75
CA ALA A 36 12.28 -12.85 -7.41
C ALA A 36 13.79 -12.73 -7.18
N GLY A 37 14.58 -13.72 -7.58
CA GLY A 37 16.05 -13.68 -7.47
C GLY A 37 16.70 -12.59 -8.33
N ASN A 38 16.10 -12.24 -9.47
CA ASN A 38 16.60 -11.19 -10.36
C ASN A 38 16.10 -9.79 -10.00
N ALA A 39 14.99 -9.68 -9.28
CA ALA A 39 14.34 -8.40 -8.93
C ALA A 39 15.28 -7.37 -8.28
N PRO A 40 16.22 -7.74 -7.37
CA PRO A 40 17.18 -6.79 -6.80
C PRO A 40 18.10 -6.13 -7.82
N THR A 41 18.28 -6.71 -9.00
CA THR A 41 19.12 -6.15 -10.08
C THR A 41 18.49 -4.94 -10.74
N SER A 42 17.16 -4.87 -10.76
CA SER A 42 16.41 -3.75 -11.33
C SER A 42 16.28 -2.56 -10.38
N ILE A 43 16.65 -2.72 -9.10
CA ILE A 43 16.62 -1.65 -8.10
C ILE A 43 17.82 -0.73 -8.33
N ASN A 44 17.59 0.58 -8.23
CA ASN A 44 18.65 1.58 -8.33
C ASN A 44 19.69 1.41 -7.21
N ASP A 45 20.98 1.56 -7.53
CA ASP A 45 22.07 1.34 -6.58
C ASP A 45 22.01 2.26 -5.34
N ASP A 46 21.55 3.51 -5.48
CA ASP A 46 21.39 4.43 -4.35
C ASP A 46 20.17 4.06 -3.48
N GLU A 47 19.06 3.66 -4.10
CA GLU A 47 17.88 3.14 -3.38
C GLU A 47 18.24 1.88 -2.60
N LEU A 48 19.01 0.98 -3.22
CA LEU A 48 19.43 -0.28 -2.62
C LEU A 48 20.30 -0.05 -1.37
N LEU A 49 21.24 0.90 -1.42
CA LEU A 49 22.16 1.17 -0.31
C LEU A 49 21.52 1.98 0.82
N ASN A 50 20.63 2.93 0.49
CA ASN A 50 19.98 3.79 1.48
C ASN A 50 18.79 3.12 2.19
N THR A 51 18.20 2.10 1.58
CA THR A 51 17.05 1.38 2.16
C THR A 51 17.52 0.20 3.02
N PRO A 52 16.96 0.01 4.24
CA PRO A 52 17.24 -1.17 5.05
C PRO A 52 16.96 -2.48 4.28
N THR A 53 17.80 -3.49 4.50
CA THR A 53 17.65 -4.80 3.83
C THR A 53 16.31 -5.44 4.13
N ASP A 54 15.84 -5.34 5.38
CA ASP A 54 14.56 -5.94 5.79
C ASP A 54 13.36 -5.29 5.07
N ASP A 55 13.38 -3.98 4.83
CA ASP A 55 12.29 -3.27 4.14
C ASP A 55 12.24 -3.64 2.65
N LEU A 56 13.40 -3.75 2.00
CA LEU A 56 13.49 -4.21 0.62
C LEU A 56 12.99 -5.65 0.47
N VAL A 57 13.39 -6.53 1.39
CA VAL A 57 12.93 -7.92 1.40
C VAL A 57 11.42 -7.98 1.62
N ASN A 58 10.87 -7.24 2.58
CA ASN A 58 9.42 -7.24 2.83
C ASN A 58 8.63 -6.75 1.60
N ARG A 59 9.11 -5.69 0.93
CA ARG A 59 8.50 -5.20 -0.32
C ARG A 59 8.50 -6.28 -1.41
N LEU A 60 9.64 -6.94 -1.61
CA LEU A 60 9.78 -7.99 -2.63
C LEU A 60 8.96 -9.23 -2.26
N VAL A 61 8.91 -9.61 -0.99
CA VAL A 61 8.06 -10.73 -0.53
C VAL A 61 6.59 -10.44 -0.84
N ALA A 62 6.09 -9.24 -0.51
CA ALA A 62 4.71 -8.87 -0.81
C ALA A 62 4.40 -8.82 -2.32
N GLN A 63 5.41 -8.55 -3.16
CA GLN A 63 5.25 -8.53 -4.62
C GLN A 63 5.23 -9.94 -5.23
N PHE A 64 6.04 -10.86 -4.70
CA PHE A 64 6.24 -12.19 -5.28
C PHE A 64 5.49 -13.31 -4.55
N SER A 65 4.90 -13.04 -3.39
CA SER A 65 4.06 -13.99 -2.65
C SER A 65 2.83 -14.37 -3.46
N ILE A 66 2.50 -15.65 -3.46
CA ILE A 66 1.30 -16.17 -4.12
C ILE A 66 0.22 -16.38 -3.05
N GLU A 67 -0.97 -15.81 -3.28
CA GLU A 67 -2.12 -15.95 -2.38
C GLU A 67 -3.13 -16.94 -2.95
N VAL A 68 -3.23 -18.12 -2.35
CA VAL A 68 -4.22 -19.12 -2.76
C VAL A 68 -5.62 -18.73 -2.26
N PRO A 69 -6.63 -18.67 -3.14
CA PRO A 69 -8.00 -18.32 -2.77
C PRO A 69 -8.58 -19.13 -1.61
N VAL A 70 -9.39 -18.48 -0.80
CA VAL A 70 -10.21 -19.11 0.24
C VAL A 70 -11.68 -18.84 -0.09
N LEU A 71 -12.48 -19.91 -0.14
CA LEU A 71 -13.91 -19.83 -0.41
C LEU A 71 -14.66 -19.44 0.87
N ASP A 72 -15.62 -18.53 0.75
CA ASP A 72 -16.57 -18.21 1.81
C ASP A 72 -17.89 -18.94 1.55
N ARG A 73 -18.03 -20.12 2.16
CA ARG A 73 -19.28 -20.91 2.08
C ARG A 73 -20.46 -20.22 2.78
N ALA A 74 -20.21 -19.41 3.80
CA ALA A 74 -21.27 -18.77 4.57
C ALA A 74 -21.91 -17.60 3.81
N GLY A 75 -21.12 -16.90 2.98
CA GLY A 75 -21.58 -15.86 2.07
C GLY A 75 -22.19 -16.38 0.75
N ALA A 76 -22.32 -17.70 0.58
CA ALA A 76 -22.84 -18.28 -0.65
C ALA A 76 -24.34 -18.06 -0.82
N TRP A 77 -24.78 -17.79 -2.05
CA TRP A 77 -26.19 -17.58 -2.40
C TRP A 77 -26.56 -18.33 -3.68
N VAL A 78 -27.82 -18.71 -3.80
CA VAL A 78 -28.34 -19.49 -4.92
C VAL A 78 -29.35 -18.67 -5.69
N ASP A 79 -29.21 -18.64 -7.01
CA ASP A 79 -30.22 -18.17 -7.96
C ASP A 79 -30.87 -19.35 -8.68
N SER A 80 -32.13 -19.21 -9.06
CA SER A 80 -32.85 -20.20 -9.84
C SER A 80 -33.43 -19.58 -11.10
N SER A 81 -33.31 -20.30 -12.22
CA SER A 81 -33.86 -19.89 -13.50
C SER A 81 -34.41 -21.09 -14.24
N GLU A 82 -35.47 -20.88 -15.01
CA GLU A 82 -35.95 -21.88 -15.96
C GLU A 82 -35.17 -21.80 -17.26
N GLY A 83 -34.82 -22.96 -17.83
CA GLY A 83 -34.09 -22.98 -19.09
C GLY A 83 -33.94 -24.37 -19.68
N PRO A 84 -33.32 -24.45 -20.87
CA PRO A 84 -33.10 -25.70 -21.58
C PRO A 84 -32.12 -26.61 -20.84
N VAL A 85 -32.57 -27.80 -20.43
CA VAL A 85 -31.76 -28.86 -19.82
C VAL A 85 -31.65 -30.04 -20.79
N ALA A 86 -30.42 -30.46 -21.08
CA ALA A 86 -30.17 -31.62 -21.95
C ALA A 86 -30.43 -32.93 -21.19
N VAL A 87 -31.34 -33.76 -21.70
CA VAL A 87 -31.65 -35.07 -21.13
C VAL A 87 -30.92 -36.14 -21.94
N ARG A 88 -29.92 -36.80 -21.35
CA ARG A 88 -29.17 -37.85 -22.05
C ARG A 88 -29.98 -39.14 -22.11
N ASP A 89 -30.37 -39.56 -23.31
CA ASP A 89 -30.97 -40.87 -23.54
C ASP A 89 -29.86 -41.93 -23.70
N TYR A 90 -29.72 -42.79 -22.69
CA TYR A 90 -28.70 -43.83 -22.66
C TYR A 90 -28.99 -45.01 -23.60
N TRP A 91 -30.22 -45.15 -24.11
CA TRP A 91 -30.60 -46.26 -25.00
C TRP A 91 -30.47 -45.95 -26.48
N SER A 92 -30.28 -44.68 -26.84
CA SER A 92 -30.03 -44.24 -28.21
C SER A 92 -28.59 -44.54 -28.64
N ARG A 93 -28.34 -45.76 -29.17
CA ARG A 93 -27.06 -46.11 -29.81
C ARG A 93 -26.87 -45.29 -31.10
N GLY A 94 -26.02 -44.26 -31.04
CA GLY A 94 -25.45 -43.64 -32.25
C GLY A 94 -25.98 -42.25 -32.64
N VAL A 95 -26.76 -41.57 -31.78
CA VAL A 95 -27.13 -40.16 -31.99
C VAL A 95 -26.63 -39.34 -30.79
N GLU A 96 -25.70 -38.42 -31.03
CA GLU A 96 -25.29 -37.40 -30.05
C GLU A 96 -26.46 -36.45 -29.70
N PRO A 97 -26.49 -35.86 -28.49
CA PRO A 97 -27.14 -36.45 -27.32
C PRO A 97 -28.45 -35.72 -26.98
N GLY A 98 -29.50 -36.48 -26.71
CA GLY A 98 -30.60 -36.01 -25.87
C GLY A 98 -31.51 -34.92 -26.44
N TYR A 99 -32.81 -35.01 -26.15
CA TYR A 99 -33.70 -33.87 -26.36
C TYR A 99 -33.50 -32.87 -25.22
N THR A 100 -33.75 -31.60 -25.52
CA THR A 100 -33.72 -30.52 -24.54
C THR A 100 -35.13 -30.29 -24.02
N VAL A 101 -35.29 -30.29 -22.71
CA VAL A 101 -36.56 -29.94 -22.06
C VAL A 101 -36.41 -28.68 -21.24
N LEU A 102 -37.52 -28.00 -20.99
CA LEU A 102 -37.54 -26.95 -19.99
C LEU A 102 -37.33 -27.60 -18.61
N GLY A 103 -36.33 -27.13 -17.89
CA GLY A 103 -36.01 -27.59 -16.54
C GLY A 103 -35.55 -26.43 -15.68
N THR A 104 -35.17 -26.73 -14.44
CA THR A 104 -34.66 -25.75 -13.49
C THR A 104 -33.14 -25.76 -13.47
N ILE A 105 -32.54 -24.58 -13.56
CA ILE A 105 -31.11 -24.35 -13.42
C ILE A 105 -30.87 -23.55 -12.15
N LEU A 106 -30.14 -24.15 -11.21
CA LEU A 106 -29.63 -23.50 -10.03
C LEU A 106 -28.22 -22.98 -10.29
N ARG A 107 -27.94 -21.77 -9.83
CA ARG A 107 -26.61 -21.14 -9.87
C ARG A 107 -26.20 -20.78 -8.47
N LEU A 108 -25.25 -21.54 -7.93
CA LEU A 108 -24.64 -21.25 -6.65
C LEU A 108 -23.46 -20.32 -6.86
N SER A 109 -23.52 -19.13 -6.29
CA SER A 109 -22.44 -18.16 -6.27
C SER A 109 -21.74 -18.22 -4.92
N VAL A 110 -20.45 -18.55 -4.92
CA VAL A 110 -19.60 -18.66 -3.72
C VAL A 110 -18.53 -17.57 -3.77
N PRO A 111 -18.58 -16.57 -2.87
CA PRO A 111 -17.53 -15.57 -2.77
C PRO A 111 -16.18 -16.18 -2.40
N PHE A 112 -15.09 -15.55 -2.82
CA PHE A 112 -13.75 -15.95 -2.41
C PHE A 112 -12.84 -14.75 -2.16
N SER A 113 -11.79 -14.95 -1.36
CA SER A 113 -10.74 -13.97 -1.11
C SER A 113 -9.38 -14.53 -1.54
N GLY A 114 -8.59 -13.75 -2.27
CA GLY A 114 -7.28 -14.14 -2.82
C GLY A 114 -7.23 -13.99 -4.34
N ASP A 115 -6.25 -14.62 -4.97
CA ASP A 115 -5.99 -14.46 -6.40
C ASP A 115 -6.83 -15.41 -7.28
N ALA A 116 -7.70 -14.83 -8.13
CA ALA A 116 -8.53 -15.59 -9.06
C ALA A 116 -7.72 -16.42 -10.08
N GLU A 117 -6.50 -15.99 -10.42
CA GLU A 117 -5.65 -16.73 -11.36
C GLU A 117 -5.26 -18.11 -10.84
N ALA A 118 -5.26 -18.30 -9.51
CA ALA A 118 -4.96 -19.59 -8.88
C ALA A 118 -5.95 -20.71 -9.28
N PHE A 119 -7.18 -20.38 -9.66
CA PHE A 119 -8.14 -21.36 -10.18
C PHE A 119 -7.76 -21.92 -11.55
N GLY A 120 -6.88 -21.23 -12.28
CA GLY A 120 -6.31 -21.72 -13.54
C GLY A 120 -5.08 -22.61 -13.35
N ILE A 121 -4.51 -22.68 -12.15
CA ILE A 121 -3.24 -23.38 -11.88
C ILE A 121 -3.49 -24.86 -11.62
N GLN A 122 -2.76 -25.73 -12.30
CA GLN A 122 -2.80 -27.16 -12.01
C GLN A 122 -1.91 -27.49 -10.79
N PRO A 123 -2.47 -28.06 -9.71
CA PRO A 123 -1.68 -28.51 -8.56
C PRO A 123 -0.77 -29.69 -8.92
N SER A 124 0.30 -29.85 -8.14
CA SER A 124 1.27 -30.95 -8.29
C SER A 124 0.64 -32.33 -8.05
N THR A 125 -0.35 -32.39 -7.16
CA THR A 125 -1.24 -33.54 -6.97
C THR A 125 -2.57 -33.21 -7.60
N PHE A 126 -3.08 -34.07 -8.49
CA PHE A 126 -4.34 -33.84 -9.20
C PHE A 126 -5.15 -35.13 -9.38
N THR A 127 -6.44 -34.97 -9.71
CA THR A 127 -7.35 -36.07 -10.07
C THR A 127 -7.78 -35.98 -11.53
N SER A 128 -8.16 -37.12 -12.14
CA SER A 128 -8.56 -37.21 -13.55
C SER A 128 -9.88 -36.49 -13.92
N GLY A 129 -10.59 -35.93 -12.94
CA GLY A 129 -11.79 -35.13 -13.13
C GLY A 129 -11.72 -33.83 -12.36
N PRO A 130 -11.07 -32.78 -12.91
CA PRO A 130 -11.04 -31.47 -12.26
C PRO A 130 -12.46 -30.88 -12.16
N PRO A 131 -12.75 -30.12 -11.09
CA PRO A 131 -14.05 -29.48 -10.93
C PRO A 131 -14.28 -28.44 -12.04
N ARG A 132 -15.56 -28.22 -12.35
CA ARG A 132 -15.97 -27.21 -13.32
C ARG A 132 -16.75 -26.11 -12.64
N ALA A 133 -16.36 -24.87 -12.89
CA ALA A 133 -17.12 -23.71 -12.47
C ALA A 133 -16.76 -22.51 -13.33
N ARG A 134 -17.57 -21.45 -13.23
CA ARG A 134 -17.25 -20.16 -13.85
C ARG A 134 -16.67 -19.23 -12.81
N VAL A 135 -15.43 -18.79 -13.01
CA VAL A 135 -14.81 -17.78 -12.15
C VAL A 135 -15.24 -16.39 -12.62
N THR A 136 -15.85 -15.63 -11.72
CA THR A 136 -16.21 -14.22 -11.92
C THR A 136 -15.38 -13.37 -10.94
N GLN A 137 -15.39 -12.04 -11.11
CA GLN A 137 -14.68 -11.13 -10.20
C GLN A 137 -15.16 -11.31 -8.75
N GLY A 138 -14.36 -12.00 -7.92
CA GLY A 138 -14.61 -12.22 -6.50
C GLY A 138 -15.63 -13.31 -6.15
N SER A 139 -16.11 -14.11 -7.12
CA SER A 139 -17.01 -15.23 -6.84
C SER A 139 -16.90 -16.35 -7.87
N ILE A 140 -17.13 -17.58 -7.42
CA ILE A 140 -17.26 -18.76 -8.28
C ILE A 140 -18.73 -19.07 -8.47
N VAL A 141 -19.15 -19.30 -9.71
CA VAL A 141 -20.52 -19.70 -10.05
C VAL A 141 -20.52 -21.16 -10.48
N ILE A 142 -21.21 -21.99 -9.71
CA ILE A 142 -21.44 -23.40 -9.97
C ILE A 142 -22.87 -23.56 -10.45
N ALA A 143 -23.07 -24.20 -11.61
CA ALA A 143 -24.39 -24.39 -12.18
C ALA A 143 -24.82 -25.86 -12.07
N TYR A 144 -26.02 -26.09 -11.57
CA TYR A 144 -26.67 -27.39 -11.49
C TYR A 144 -28.01 -27.34 -12.24
N SER A 145 -28.27 -28.29 -13.12
CA SER A 145 -29.49 -28.31 -13.93
C SER A 145 -30.21 -29.65 -13.81
N ALA A 146 -31.51 -29.63 -13.54
CA ALA A 146 -32.34 -30.81 -13.46
C ALA A 146 -33.72 -30.57 -14.08
N VAL A 147 -34.32 -31.61 -14.67
CA VAL A 147 -35.69 -31.57 -15.18
C VAL A 147 -36.69 -31.56 -14.02
N ASP A 148 -36.46 -32.42 -13.04
CA ASP A 148 -37.18 -32.48 -11.78
C ASP A 148 -36.22 -32.14 -10.64
N LEU A 149 -36.39 -30.97 -10.04
CA LEU A 149 -35.47 -30.47 -9.03
C LEU A 149 -35.73 -31.13 -7.67
N LYS A 150 -34.82 -32.02 -7.26
CA LYS A 150 -34.82 -32.62 -5.92
C LYS A 150 -33.85 -31.87 -5.01
N PRO A 151 -34.33 -31.09 -4.02
CA PRO A 151 -33.49 -30.19 -3.24
C PRO A 151 -32.29 -30.86 -2.56
N GLN A 152 -32.47 -32.07 -2.03
CA GLN A 152 -31.42 -32.82 -1.35
C GLN A 152 -30.32 -33.26 -2.32
N GLN A 153 -30.71 -33.73 -3.51
CA GLN A 153 -29.74 -34.15 -4.54
C GLN A 153 -28.97 -32.96 -5.09
N ALA A 154 -29.67 -31.86 -5.39
CA ALA A 154 -29.04 -30.62 -5.84
C ALA A 154 -28.03 -30.09 -4.83
N ARG A 155 -28.37 -30.12 -3.54
CA ARG A 155 -27.47 -29.72 -2.46
C ARG A 155 -26.23 -30.60 -2.39
N THR A 156 -26.38 -31.93 -2.38
CA THR A 156 -25.24 -32.86 -2.34
C THR A 156 -24.29 -32.67 -3.51
N GLU A 157 -24.81 -32.46 -4.72
CA GLU A 157 -24.00 -32.24 -5.93
C GLU A 157 -23.24 -30.91 -5.85
N LEU A 158 -23.93 -29.83 -5.46
CA LEU A 158 -23.30 -28.51 -5.28
C LEU A 158 -22.22 -28.54 -4.19
N ASP A 159 -22.51 -29.13 -3.02
CA ASP A 159 -21.55 -29.29 -1.93
C ASP A 159 -20.35 -30.13 -2.37
N GLY A 160 -20.58 -31.22 -3.13
CA GLY A 160 -19.51 -32.05 -3.67
C GLY A 160 -18.58 -31.32 -4.66
N VAL A 161 -19.11 -30.41 -5.47
CA VAL A 161 -18.29 -29.55 -6.34
C VAL A 161 -17.45 -28.58 -5.49
N ILE A 162 -18.04 -27.94 -4.47
CA ILE A 162 -17.31 -27.04 -3.56
C ILE A 162 -16.18 -27.80 -2.85
N ASP A 163 -16.48 -28.98 -2.29
CA ASP A 163 -15.49 -29.83 -1.62
C ASP A 163 -14.33 -30.20 -2.56
N ASN A 164 -14.64 -30.48 -3.83
CA ASN A 164 -13.62 -30.78 -4.83
C ASN A 164 -12.75 -29.56 -5.16
N ILE A 165 -13.34 -28.36 -5.26
CA ILE A 165 -12.59 -27.12 -5.45
C ILE A 165 -11.69 -26.85 -4.24
N GLU A 166 -12.21 -26.96 -3.03
CA GLU A 166 -11.42 -26.75 -1.81
C GLU A 166 -10.28 -27.76 -1.65
N LYS A 167 -10.50 -29.00 -2.07
CA LYS A 167 -9.46 -30.03 -2.11
C LYS A 167 -8.30 -29.63 -3.04
N HIS A 168 -8.61 -29.14 -4.24
CA HIS A 168 -7.58 -28.65 -5.17
C HIS A 168 -6.87 -27.40 -4.64
N LEU A 169 -7.60 -26.46 -4.03
CA LEU A 169 -6.99 -25.31 -3.34
C LEU A 169 -6.08 -25.76 -2.19
N GLY A 170 -6.47 -26.80 -1.45
CA GLY A 170 -5.64 -27.41 -0.40
C GLY A 170 -4.32 -27.95 -0.95
N TRP A 171 -4.34 -28.64 -2.09
CA TRP A 171 -3.12 -29.11 -2.77
C TRP A 171 -2.24 -27.96 -3.28
N LEU A 172 -2.84 -26.87 -3.78
CA LEU A 172 -2.09 -25.67 -4.14
C LEU A 172 -1.39 -25.07 -2.92
N ARG A 173 -2.08 -24.92 -1.79
CA ARG A 173 -1.48 -24.41 -0.53
C ARG A 173 -0.28 -25.24 -0.08
N GLN A 174 -0.37 -26.57 -0.16
CA GLN A 174 0.76 -27.45 0.17
C GLN A 174 2.02 -27.18 -0.68
N SER A 175 1.87 -26.65 -1.89
CA SER A 175 2.99 -26.27 -2.75
C SER A 175 3.43 -24.81 -2.55
N VAL A 176 2.47 -23.91 -2.30
CA VAL A 176 2.69 -22.46 -2.17
C VAL A 176 3.21 -22.06 -0.79
N ASP A 177 2.73 -22.67 0.29
CA ASP A 177 3.14 -22.29 1.66
C ASP A 177 4.66 -22.47 1.86
N PRO A 178 5.28 -23.62 1.50
CA PRO A 178 6.72 -23.79 1.62
C PRO A 178 7.50 -22.84 0.69
N PHE A 179 6.93 -22.46 -0.46
CA PHE A 179 7.53 -21.48 -1.35
C PHE A 179 7.55 -20.09 -0.72
N ASN A 180 6.41 -19.62 -0.20
CA ASN A 180 6.28 -18.32 0.47
C ASN A 180 7.19 -18.24 1.71
N GLU A 181 7.34 -19.32 2.47
CA GLU A 181 8.28 -19.40 3.60
C GLU A 181 9.75 -19.25 3.16
N LYS A 182 10.14 -19.94 2.07
CA LYS A 182 11.50 -19.88 1.52
C LYS A 182 11.82 -18.56 0.84
N LEU A 183 10.82 -17.91 0.24
CA LEU A 183 10.95 -16.68 -0.55
C LEU A 183 11.69 -15.59 0.22
N LYS A 184 11.39 -15.41 1.51
CA LYS A 184 12.05 -14.42 2.37
C LYS A 184 13.56 -14.65 2.47
N THR A 185 13.99 -15.89 2.64
CA THR A 185 15.40 -16.27 2.76
C THR A 185 16.14 -16.11 1.43
N VAL A 186 15.52 -16.54 0.33
CA VAL A 186 16.08 -16.39 -1.02
C VAL A 186 16.26 -14.91 -1.37
N LEU A 187 15.23 -14.10 -1.16
CA LEU A 187 15.27 -12.66 -1.43
C LEU A 187 16.29 -11.94 -0.56
N ARG A 188 16.37 -12.28 0.74
CA ARG A 188 17.39 -11.70 1.63
C ARG A 188 18.80 -11.95 1.11
N THR A 189 19.09 -13.19 0.74
CA THR A 189 20.39 -13.59 0.20
C THR A 189 20.71 -12.86 -1.10
N ALA A 190 19.74 -12.73 -2.01
CA ALA A 190 19.89 -12.01 -3.27
C ALA A 190 20.15 -10.50 -3.06
N VAL A 191 19.41 -9.86 -2.14
CA VAL A 191 19.58 -8.44 -1.81
C VAL A 191 20.94 -8.18 -1.16
N GLU A 192 21.37 -9.01 -0.21
CA GLU A 192 22.67 -8.88 0.47
C GLU A 192 23.83 -9.09 -0.51
N ALA A 193 23.73 -10.09 -1.40
CA ALA A 193 24.70 -10.31 -2.46
C ALA A 193 24.80 -9.11 -3.41
N ARG A 194 23.65 -8.53 -3.81
CA ARG A 194 23.61 -7.34 -4.66
C ARG A 194 24.23 -6.13 -3.98
N LYS A 195 23.89 -5.85 -2.72
CA LYS A 195 24.49 -4.74 -1.94
C LYS A 195 26.01 -4.88 -1.84
N THR A 196 26.47 -6.09 -1.52
CA THR A 196 27.92 -6.38 -1.42
C THR A 196 28.62 -6.14 -2.75
N LYS A 197 28.02 -6.57 -3.86
CA LYS A 197 28.55 -6.31 -5.22
C LYS A 197 28.63 -4.82 -5.51
N VAL A 198 27.55 -4.06 -5.30
CA VAL A 198 27.53 -2.61 -5.53
C VAL A 198 28.58 -1.87 -4.69
N LEU A 199 28.75 -2.25 -3.42
CA LEU A 199 29.79 -1.66 -2.55
C LEU A 199 31.21 -1.98 -3.05
N LYS A 200 31.47 -3.23 -3.46
CA LYS A 200 32.76 -3.62 -4.06
C LYS A 200 33.03 -2.82 -5.33
N ASP A 201 32.06 -2.73 -6.22
CA ASP A 201 32.18 -1.99 -7.48
C ASP A 201 32.47 -0.49 -7.21
N ARG A 202 31.75 0.15 -6.27
CA ARG A 202 32.01 1.54 -5.86
C ARG A 202 33.42 1.74 -5.27
N ASN A 203 33.87 0.84 -4.39
CA ASN A 203 35.21 0.90 -3.80
C ASN A 203 36.30 0.69 -4.86
N SER A 204 36.11 -0.24 -5.79
CA SER A 204 37.04 -0.46 -6.90
C SER A 204 37.11 0.75 -7.82
N ILE A 205 35.98 1.39 -8.14
CA ILE A 205 35.98 2.60 -8.98
C ILE A 205 36.65 3.78 -8.27
N ALA A 206 36.42 3.95 -6.96
CA ALA A 206 37.11 4.97 -6.17
C ALA A 206 38.63 4.75 -6.13
N ALA A 207 39.09 3.50 -6.10
CA ALA A 207 40.50 3.15 -6.12
C ALA A 207 41.19 3.41 -7.47
N LEU A 208 40.44 3.58 -8.57
CA LEU A 208 41.01 3.87 -9.89
C LEU A 208 41.55 5.30 -10.02
N GLY A 209 41.19 6.23 -9.12
CA GLY A 209 41.75 7.59 -9.08
C GLY A 209 41.36 8.51 -10.24
N PHE A 210 40.44 8.09 -11.12
CA PHE A 210 39.91 8.92 -12.21
C PHE A 210 38.63 9.66 -11.80
N ASN A 211 38.43 10.87 -12.32
CA ASN A 211 37.19 11.64 -12.11
C ASN A 211 35.99 10.88 -12.70
N LEU A 212 35.08 10.44 -11.84
CA LEU A 212 33.81 9.82 -12.23
C LEU A 212 32.97 10.77 -13.07
N LYS A 213 32.61 10.37 -14.29
CA LYS A 213 31.60 11.09 -15.08
C LYS A 213 30.26 10.91 -14.40
N VAL A 214 29.81 11.94 -13.68
CA VAL A 214 28.51 11.98 -13.02
C VAL A 214 27.42 11.76 -14.09
N ARG A 215 26.58 10.75 -13.89
CA ARG A 215 25.40 10.55 -14.73
C ARG A 215 24.46 11.75 -14.50
N PRO A 216 23.95 12.44 -15.53
CA PRO A 216 23.08 13.59 -15.33
C PRO A 216 21.80 13.27 -14.52
N ASP A 217 21.38 12.00 -14.50
CA ASP A 217 20.23 11.49 -13.73
C ASP A 217 20.62 10.74 -12.43
N ALA A 218 21.85 10.90 -11.92
CA ALA A 218 22.23 10.25 -10.65
C ALA A 218 21.58 11.01 -9.47
N PRO A 219 20.67 10.39 -8.68
CA PRO A 219 20.25 10.99 -7.43
C PRO A 219 21.47 11.09 -6.52
N LYS A 220 21.72 12.29 -5.97
CA LYS A 220 22.78 12.52 -5.00
C LYS A 220 22.66 11.45 -3.91
N THR A 221 23.67 10.60 -3.77
CA THR A 221 23.76 9.58 -2.71
C THR A 221 23.71 10.27 -1.35
N TYR A 222 22.49 10.49 -0.86
CA TYR A 222 22.22 10.92 0.50
C TYR A 222 22.27 9.66 1.34
N VAL A 223 23.36 9.46 2.08
CA VAL A 223 23.48 8.40 3.09
C VAL A 223 22.38 8.66 4.12
N ALA A 224 21.28 7.92 4.02
CA ALA A 224 20.20 7.98 5.00
C ALA A 224 20.69 7.29 6.29
N PRO A 225 20.70 7.96 7.46
CA PRO A 225 20.96 7.28 8.72
C PRO A 225 19.78 6.34 9.01
N VAL A 226 20.03 5.04 8.98
CA VAL A 226 19.04 4.01 9.37
C VAL A 226 18.79 4.12 10.88
N LYS A 227 17.84 4.98 11.28
CA LYS A 227 17.21 4.91 12.60
C LYS A 227 16.07 3.89 12.53
N ARG A 228 16.37 2.63 12.88
CA ARG A 228 15.33 1.62 13.15
C ARG A 228 14.45 2.12 14.29
N LYS A 229 13.16 2.36 14.03
CA LYS A 229 12.16 2.60 15.06
C LYS A 229 11.66 1.25 15.59
N PRO A 230 11.63 1.02 16.92
CA PRO A 230 11.00 -0.17 17.47
C PRO A 230 9.49 -0.15 17.16
N VAL A 231 8.98 -1.30 16.72
CA VAL A 231 7.55 -1.54 16.52
C VAL A 231 6.86 -1.52 17.88
N GLY A 232 6.01 -0.52 18.10
CA GLY A 232 4.99 -0.50 19.15
C GLY A 232 3.62 -0.64 18.49
N ILE A 233 2.86 -1.64 18.93
CA ILE A 233 1.55 -2.04 18.41
C ILE A 233 0.43 -1.11 18.97
N GLN A 234 -0.42 -0.61 18.05
CA GLN A 234 -1.85 -0.17 18.15
C GLN A 234 -2.25 1.05 19.02
N THR A 235 -2.82 2.10 18.40
CA THR A 235 -4.29 2.34 18.29
C THR A 235 -4.65 3.75 17.73
N SER A 236 -5.67 3.76 16.87
CA SER A 236 -6.70 4.79 16.60
C SER A 236 -6.35 6.23 16.15
N LYS A 237 -6.96 6.56 15.00
CA LYS A 237 -7.52 7.86 14.52
C LYS A 237 -6.56 9.01 14.17
N ALA A 238 -6.80 9.50 12.95
CA ALA A 238 -6.14 10.59 12.25
C ALA A 238 -6.17 11.93 13.00
N VAL A 239 -5.01 12.59 13.08
CA VAL A 239 -4.87 14.02 13.44
C VAL A 239 -3.69 14.63 12.68
N ALA A 240 -4.01 15.61 11.82
CA ALA A 240 -3.23 16.74 11.24
C ALA A 240 -1.78 16.55 10.70
N PRO A 241 -1.41 17.22 9.58
CA PRO A 241 -0.07 17.15 9.01
C PRO A 241 0.97 17.82 9.91
N PHE A 242 1.97 17.03 10.30
CA PHE A 242 3.13 17.44 11.10
C PHE A 242 4.02 18.42 10.31
N LYS A 243 4.23 19.63 10.85
CA LYS A 243 5.32 20.52 10.41
C LYS A 243 6.60 20.06 11.10
N PRO A 244 7.61 19.56 10.37
CA PRO A 244 8.87 19.18 11.00
C PRO A 244 9.52 20.41 11.61
N GLU A 245 9.92 20.30 12.88
CA GLU A 245 10.74 21.29 13.54
C GLU A 245 12.06 21.48 12.75
N PRO A 246 12.60 22.70 12.70
CA PRO A 246 13.82 22.97 11.95
C PRO A 246 14.97 22.13 12.52
N VAL A 247 15.46 21.18 11.72
CA VAL A 247 16.60 20.34 12.06
C VAL A 247 17.86 21.10 11.67
N LEU A 248 18.75 21.31 12.64
CA LEU A 248 20.10 21.81 12.40
C LEU A 248 20.87 20.79 11.54
N ASP A 249 21.50 21.26 10.47
CA ASP A 249 22.36 20.40 9.66
C ASP A 249 23.62 20.00 10.45
N GLU A 250 24.13 18.80 10.15
CA GLU A 250 25.26 18.20 10.86
C GLU A 250 26.56 19.04 10.72
N GLU A 251 26.72 19.78 9.62
CA GLU A 251 27.89 20.64 9.39
C GLU A 251 27.84 21.88 10.29
N THR A 252 26.68 22.54 10.38
CA THR A 252 26.43 23.65 11.31
C THR A 252 26.56 23.19 12.76
N TYR A 253 26.05 22.00 13.12
CA TYR A 253 26.22 21.45 14.47
C TYR A 253 27.70 21.28 14.85
N LYS A 254 28.51 20.65 14.00
CA LYS A 254 29.95 20.49 14.24
C LYS A 254 30.69 21.83 14.26
N HIS A 255 30.24 22.79 13.46
CA HIS A 255 30.81 24.13 13.46
C HIS A 255 30.54 24.86 14.79
N ILE A 256 29.32 24.78 15.32
CA ILE A 256 28.96 25.32 16.64
C ILE A 256 29.86 24.71 17.73
N LEU A 257 30.02 23.38 17.75
CA LEU A 257 30.89 22.71 18.73
C LEU A 257 32.33 23.21 18.66
N LYS A 258 32.88 23.37 17.45
CA LYS A 258 34.25 23.87 17.26
C LYS A 258 34.43 25.30 17.81
N ILE A 259 33.41 26.16 17.65
CA ILE A 259 33.42 27.52 18.20
C ILE A 259 33.36 27.48 19.74
N MET A 260 32.51 26.62 20.31
CA MET A 260 32.40 26.44 21.75
C MET A 260 33.71 25.93 22.37
N GLU A 261 34.34 24.93 21.75
CA GLU A 261 35.65 24.40 22.17
C GLU A 261 36.74 25.47 22.12
N GLY A 262 36.78 26.26 21.04
CA GLY A 262 37.74 27.37 20.91
C GLY A 262 37.58 28.40 22.03
N MET A 263 36.34 28.73 22.41
CA MET A 263 36.05 29.67 23.50
C MET A 263 36.47 29.12 24.86
N ALA A 264 36.13 27.86 25.14
CA ALA A 264 36.56 27.20 26.37
C ALA A 264 38.09 27.20 26.50
N HIS A 265 38.79 26.94 25.40
CA HIS A 265 40.25 26.92 25.39
C HIS A 265 40.90 28.30 25.63
N VAL A 266 40.25 29.38 25.21
CA VAL A 266 40.69 30.76 25.52
C VAL A 266 40.50 31.07 27.01
N MET A 267 39.38 30.64 27.60
CA MET A 267 39.12 30.81 29.04
C MET A 267 40.11 30.00 29.90
N GLU A 268 40.46 28.78 29.48
CA GLU A 268 41.47 27.94 30.12
C GLU A 268 42.87 28.56 30.06
N ARG A 269 43.22 29.23 28.96
CA ARG A 269 44.54 29.83 28.74
C ARG A 269 44.72 31.20 29.38
N SER A 270 43.65 31.87 29.78
CA SER A 270 43.73 33.18 30.42
C SER A 270 42.75 33.31 31.60
N PRO A 271 42.90 32.51 32.67
CA PRO A 271 41.96 32.51 33.79
C PRO A 271 41.80 33.88 34.46
N SER A 272 42.88 34.64 34.58
CA SER A 272 42.88 35.97 35.19
C SER A 272 42.02 37.00 34.44
N ALA A 273 41.74 36.79 33.16
CA ALA A 273 40.87 37.66 32.37
C ALA A 273 39.37 37.37 32.59
N PHE A 274 39.02 36.17 33.08
CA PHE A 274 37.64 35.70 33.23
C PHE A 274 37.22 35.42 34.68
N GLU A 275 38.15 35.40 35.64
CA GLU A 275 37.91 35.09 37.05
C GLU A 275 36.91 36.04 37.73
N THR A 276 36.87 37.31 37.32
CA THR A 276 35.96 38.32 37.89
C THR A 276 34.56 38.29 37.25
N MET A 277 34.35 37.45 36.24
CA MET A 277 33.08 37.35 35.51
C MET A 277 32.16 36.32 36.15
N GLY A 278 30.90 36.70 36.40
CA GLY A 278 29.86 35.77 36.83
C GLY A 278 29.41 34.85 35.69
N GLU A 279 28.76 33.73 36.04
CA GLU A 279 28.27 32.71 35.09
C GLU A 279 27.40 33.30 33.96
N GLU A 280 26.51 34.24 34.29
CA GLU A 280 25.66 34.93 33.31
C GLU A 280 26.47 35.74 32.27
N ALA A 281 27.57 36.37 32.70
CA ALA A 281 28.45 37.12 31.80
C ALA A 281 29.28 36.18 30.92
N LEU A 282 29.69 35.03 31.46
CA LEU A 282 30.34 33.97 30.67
C LEU A 282 29.38 33.40 29.62
N ARG A 283 28.11 33.12 29.97
CA ARG A 283 27.07 32.70 29.02
C ARG A 283 26.87 33.72 27.91
N GLN A 284 26.83 35.01 28.26
CA GLN A 284 26.69 36.09 27.28
C GLN A 284 27.86 36.14 26.29
N HIS A 285 29.09 35.84 26.74
CA HIS A 285 30.25 35.74 25.84
C HIS A 285 30.11 34.64 24.78
N PHE A 286 29.57 33.48 25.14
CA PHE A 286 29.26 32.42 24.18
C PHE A 286 28.16 32.84 23.20
N LEU A 287 27.09 33.46 23.71
CA LEU A 287 25.95 33.89 22.89
C LEU A 287 26.31 34.97 21.87
N VAL A 288 27.10 35.97 22.24
CA VAL A 288 27.50 37.05 21.31
C VAL A 288 28.31 36.50 20.13
N GLN A 289 29.20 35.55 20.38
CA GLN A 289 30.04 34.95 19.33
C GLN A 289 29.26 34.02 18.42
N LEU A 290 28.37 33.20 18.99
CA LEU A 290 27.49 32.35 18.19
C LEU A 290 26.54 33.20 17.34
N ASN A 291 25.93 34.24 17.92
CA ASN A 291 25.07 35.15 17.16
C ASN A 291 25.84 35.87 16.05
N GLY A 292 27.06 36.37 16.31
CA GLY A 292 27.87 37.04 15.29
C GLY A 292 28.31 36.15 14.12
N GLN A 293 28.43 34.84 14.32
CA GLN A 293 28.81 33.87 13.26
C GLN A 293 27.60 33.29 12.52
N PHE A 294 26.42 33.29 13.14
CA PHE A 294 25.21 32.68 12.59
C PHE A 294 24.09 33.69 12.27
N GLU A 295 24.41 34.99 12.27
CA GLU A 295 23.52 36.08 11.84
C GLU A 295 23.15 35.94 10.35
N GLY A 296 22.00 35.30 10.10
CA GLY A 296 21.42 35.16 8.76
C GLY A 296 20.47 33.97 8.56
N ALA A 297 20.54 32.93 9.39
CA ALA A 297 19.66 31.74 9.27
C ALA A 297 18.45 31.74 10.22
N ALA A 298 18.36 32.70 11.14
CA ALA A 298 17.29 32.79 12.14
C ALA A 298 16.33 33.97 11.85
N GLN A 299 15.69 34.00 10.67
CA GLN A 299 14.48 34.81 10.50
C GLN A 299 13.25 34.00 10.91
N VAL A 300 12.97 34.00 12.21
CA VAL A 300 11.62 33.68 12.70
C VAL A 300 10.72 34.87 12.34
N LYS A 301 9.88 34.71 11.30
CA LYS A 301 8.76 35.63 11.05
C LYS A 301 7.88 35.66 12.30
N PRO A 302 7.65 36.82 12.96
CA PRO A 302 6.72 36.87 14.08
C PRO A 302 5.29 36.64 13.57
N SER A 303 4.67 35.55 14.00
CA SER A 303 3.24 35.32 13.84
C SER A 303 2.49 36.24 14.78
N THR A 304 2.11 37.43 14.31
CA THR A 304 1.08 38.26 14.94
C THR A 304 -0.21 37.45 15.03
N THR A 305 -0.52 36.94 16.22
CA THR A 305 -1.86 36.47 16.59
C THR A 305 -2.31 37.32 17.78
N PRO A 306 -3.47 37.99 17.71
CA PRO A 306 -3.85 38.99 18.71
C PRO A 306 -4.19 38.33 20.05
N VAL A 307 -3.63 38.87 21.12
CA VAL A 307 -3.94 38.50 22.50
C VAL A 307 -5.40 38.86 22.79
N ARG A 308 -6.20 37.85 23.12
CA ARG A 308 -7.54 38.01 23.70
C ARG A 308 -7.39 38.42 25.17
N PRO A 309 -7.93 39.56 25.62
CA PRO A 309 -7.80 39.95 27.02
C PRO A 309 -8.62 39.02 27.92
N THR A 310 -7.96 38.59 29.00
CA THR A 310 -8.53 37.85 30.11
C THR A 310 -9.47 38.74 30.91
N SER A 311 -10.67 38.21 31.18
CA SER A 311 -11.65 38.81 32.07
C SER A 311 -11.30 38.56 33.53
N SER A 312 -11.14 39.62 34.35
CA SER A 312 -11.40 39.51 35.79
C SER A 312 -12.09 40.78 36.35
N SER A 313 -13.28 40.50 36.87
CA SER A 313 -14.13 41.19 37.86
C SER A 313 -13.96 42.67 38.19
N GLY A 314 -15.05 43.42 38.01
CA GLY A 314 -15.34 44.66 38.74
C GLY A 314 -16.81 45.07 38.60
N LYS A 315 -17.74 44.36 39.25
CA LYS A 315 -19.12 44.85 39.47
C LYS A 315 -19.07 46.08 40.37
N LYS A 316 -19.44 47.26 39.87
CA LYS A 316 -20.27 48.22 40.60
C LYS A 316 -21.21 48.96 39.65
N THR A 317 -22.42 49.10 40.14
CA THR A 317 -23.68 49.50 39.54
C THR A 317 -23.83 51.01 39.35
N ALA A 318 -24.70 51.34 38.38
CA ALA A 318 -25.76 52.36 38.42
C ALA A 318 -25.58 53.62 37.55
N THR A 319 -26.74 54.01 37.00
CA THR A 319 -27.13 55.37 36.55
C THR A 319 -27.18 55.59 35.03
N SER A 320 -28.29 55.09 34.46
CA SER A 320 -29.35 55.80 33.69
C SER A 320 -29.04 56.95 32.72
N LEU A 321 -29.92 56.98 31.69
CA LEU A 321 -30.26 58.08 30.77
C LEU A 321 -29.19 58.36 29.69
N SER A 322 -29.45 58.60 28.41
CA SER A 322 -30.60 58.58 27.50
C SER A 322 -30.10 59.34 26.26
N LEU A 323 -30.37 58.91 25.03
CA LEU A 323 -30.93 59.74 23.93
C LEU A 323 -30.69 59.07 22.57
N SER A 324 -31.79 58.69 21.95
CA SER A 324 -31.91 58.37 20.53
C SER A 324 -32.18 59.65 19.72
N ALA A 325 -31.40 59.80 18.63
CA ALA A 325 -31.75 60.33 17.31
C ALA A 325 -32.69 61.54 17.17
N SER A 326 -32.20 62.58 16.47
CA SER A 326 -33.03 63.34 15.52
C SER A 326 -32.23 64.18 14.51
N SER A 327 -32.64 64.07 13.24
CA SER A 327 -32.79 65.13 12.21
C SER A 327 -31.63 65.68 11.37
N GLY A 328 -31.96 65.91 10.08
CA GLY A 328 -31.29 66.76 9.07
C GLY A 328 -31.01 66.01 7.75
N VAL A 329 -31.91 65.91 6.75
CA VAL A 329 -32.30 66.92 5.71
C VAL A 329 -31.03 67.57 5.10
N GLU A 330 -30.67 67.41 3.82
CA GLU A 330 -31.28 68.10 2.67
C GLU A 330 -30.74 67.63 1.27
N ARG A 331 -31.44 68.06 0.22
CA ARG A 331 -31.47 67.64 -1.20
C ARG A 331 -30.35 68.20 -2.12
N ARG A 332 -30.11 67.52 -3.27
CA ARG A 332 -30.09 67.99 -4.70
C ARG A 332 -29.08 67.16 -5.54
N ARG A 333 -29.51 66.30 -6.48
CA ARG A 333 -29.75 66.46 -7.95
C ARG A 333 -28.52 66.78 -8.83
N PHE A 334 -28.20 65.85 -9.75
CA PHE A 334 -28.00 65.92 -11.24
C PHE A 334 -27.01 64.81 -11.69
N SER A 335 -27.41 63.75 -12.42
CA SER A 335 -27.48 63.59 -13.91
C SER A 335 -26.13 63.93 -14.58
N THR A 336 -25.44 63.04 -15.31
CA THR A 336 -25.85 62.43 -16.60
C THR A 336 -25.08 61.13 -16.96
N ARG A 337 -25.77 60.26 -17.70
CA ARG A 337 -25.27 59.15 -18.54
C ARG A 337 -24.25 59.62 -19.61
N SER A 338 -23.28 58.78 -19.99
CA SER A 338 -23.35 57.93 -21.21
C SER A 338 -22.04 57.15 -21.45
N PRO A 339 -22.09 55.90 -21.95
CA PRO A 339 -20.94 55.16 -22.46
C PRO A 339 -20.91 55.10 -24.01
N ASN A 340 -19.83 54.49 -24.52
CA ASN A 340 -19.57 53.94 -25.86
C ASN A 340 -18.90 54.86 -26.91
N CYS A 341 -17.68 54.48 -27.27
CA CYS A 341 -17.34 53.99 -28.61
C CYS A 341 -16.53 52.70 -28.47
#